data_AF-A0ABC9DIN1-F1
#
_entry.id   AF-A0ABC9DIN1-F1
#
_cell.length_a   1.000
_cell.length_b   1.000
_cell.length_c   1.000
_cell.angle_alpha   90.00
_cell.angle_beta   90.00
_cell.angle_gamma   90.00
#
_symmetry.space_group_name_H-M   'P 1'
#
loop_
_entity.id
_entity.type
_entity.pdbx_description
1 polymer ?
#
loop_
_entity_poly.entity_id
_entity_poly.type
_entity_poly.pdbx_seq_one_letter_code
_entity_poly.pdbx_strand_id
1 'polypeptide(L)'
;MASSASLRGAMLQSPLLTPRLAARRALTARRRAVPAKISCIGWDPEGILGAPTGGHIARLEFRRRLESDSDAREAFERQVREEKERRRSEREARVIPDTDAGLVEFFLDTEAREIEVEIGRLRPRLNEAFFNHISREIAQIKFAVTRTAELEDRLIELEAMQKVLLEGVEAYDKLQNDLVTAKERLMKILQSSDKKATLLEMVERNELNISILTLLDENIASAKTSNQDEAVAFMENVRSSIVKYITV
;
A
#
# COMPACT_ATOMS: atom_id res chain seq x y z
N MET A 1 -60.88 -19.82 12.20
CA MET A 1 -61.57 -21.07 12.56
C MET A 1 -61.04 -22.20 11.67
N ALA A 2 -60.77 -23.36 12.28
CA ALA A 2 -60.55 -24.70 11.71
C ALA A 2 -59.31 -24.89 10.78
N SER A 3 -58.24 -25.58 11.22
CA SER A 3 -58.04 -27.05 11.34
C SER A 3 -57.49 -27.65 10.03
N SER A 4 -56.22 -28.10 9.96
CA SER A 4 -55.70 -29.44 10.34
C SER A 4 -56.35 -30.58 9.53
N ALA A 5 -55.72 -31.66 9.06
CA ALA A 5 -54.36 -32.19 8.99
C ALA A 5 -54.43 -33.45 8.08
N SER A 6 -53.26 -34.07 7.83
CA SER A 6 -53.06 -35.54 7.82
C SER A 6 -53.21 -36.42 6.54
N LEU A 7 -52.05 -37.01 6.19
CA LEU A 7 -51.73 -38.46 6.21
C LEU A 7 -52.03 -39.39 5.00
N ARG A 8 -50.97 -40.19 4.70
CA ARG A 8 -50.92 -41.56 4.13
C ARG A 8 -51.22 -41.65 2.62
N GLY A 9 -50.52 -42.43 1.79
CA GLY A 9 -49.54 -43.50 1.97
C GLY A 9 -49.71 -44.51 0.82
N ALA A 10 -48.67 -45.31 0.55
CA ALA A 10 -48.66 -46.56 -0.23
C ALA A 10 -48.87 -46.45 -1.76
N MET A 11 -48.31 -47.26 -2.66
CA MET A 11 -47.41 -48.43 -2.68
C MET A 11 -47.16 -48.72 -4.19
N LEU A 12 -46.36 -49.75 -4.50
CA LEU A 12 -46.13 -50.42 -5.82
C LEU A 12 -44.79 -50.03 -6.47
N GLN A 13 -43.92 -50.92 -6.94
CA GLN A 13 -43.71 -52.36 -6.81
C GLN A 13 -42.38 -52.61 -7.56
N SER A 14 -41.36 -53.19 -6.91
CA SER A 14 -40.27 -53.93 -7.59
C SER A 14 -40.78 -55.37 -7.90
N PRO A 15 -40.12 -56.28 -8.69
CA PRO A 15 -38.66 -56.54 -8.75
C PRO A 15 -38.11 -57.14 -10.08
N LEU A 16 -36.82 -57.53 -10.09
CA LEU A 16 -36.20 -58.80 -10.59
C LEU A 16 -34.65 -58.61 -10.64
N LEU A 17 -33.89 -59.00 -9.60
CA LEU A 17 -33.12 -60.26 -9.42
C LEU A 17 -31.86 -60.45 -10.31
N THR A 18 -30.66 -60.05 -9.81
CA THR A 18 -29.46 -60.87 -9.43
C THR A 18 -28.40 -61.15 -10.52
N PRO A 19 -27.10 -61.46 -10.22
CA PRO A 19 -26.52 -61.88 -8.93
C PRO A 19 -25.19 -61.23 -8.46
N ARG A 20 -24.96 -61.53 -7.18
CA ARG A 20 -23.80 -61.36 -6.28
C ARG A 20 -22.50 -61.96 -6.82
N LEU A 21 -21.38 -61.23 -6.66
CA LEU A 21 -20.03 -61.82 -6.55
C LEU A 21 -19.51 -61.62 -5.13
N ALA A 22 -19.17 -62.73 -4.49
CA ALA A 22 -18.60 -62.80 -3.16
C ALA A 22 -17.10 -62.49 -3.20
N ALA A 23 -16.68 -61.34 -2.68
CA ALA A 23 -15.28 -61.08 -2.37
C ALA A 23 -15.03 -61.36 -0.89
N ARG A 24 -14.25 -62.42 -0.64
CA ARG A 24 -13.79 -62.85 0.69
C ARG A 24 -12.99 -61.73 1.37
N ARG A 25 -13.40 -61.30 2.57
CA ARG A 25 -12.59 -60.48 3.47
C ARG A 25 -11.40 -61.31 3.98
N ALA A 26 -10.19 -60.95 3.56
CA ALA A 26 -8.97 -61.43 4.18
C ALA A 26 -8.75 -60.69 5.51
N LEU A 27 -8.65 -61.44 6.61
CA LEU A 27 -8.19 -60.92 7.90
C LEU A 27 -6.67 -60.67 7.80
N THR A 28 -6.28 -59.43 7.51
CA THR A 28 -4.87 -59.03 7.58
C THR A 28 -4.48 -58.85 9.04
N ALA A 29 -3.67 -59.78 9.54
CA ALA A 29 -3.05 -59.70 10.85
C ALA A 29 -2.28 -58.37 11.01
N ARG A 30 -2.67 -57.54 11.98
CA ARG A 30 -1.89 -56.36 12.38
C ARG A 30 -0.57 -56.82 13.00
N ARG A 31 0.49 -56.91 12.20
CA ARG A 31 1.86 -56.92 12.72
C ARG A 31 2.13 -55.51 13.29
N ARG A 32 2.38 -55.41 14.60
CA ARG A 32 2.91 -54.17 15.20
C ARG A 32 4.26 -53.89 14.54
N ALA A 33 4.34 -52.81 13.77
CA ALA A 33 5.61 -52.31 13.26
C ALA A 33 6.43 -51.83 14.47
N VAL A 34 7.53 -52.53 14.76
CA VAL A 34 8.56 -52.02 15.68
C VAL A 34 9.22 -50.84 14.96
N PRO A 35 9.33 -49.65 15.56
CA PRO A 35 10.05 -48.56 14.93
C PRO A 35 11.51 -48.98 14.77
N ALA A 36 11.99 -49.02 13.52
CA ALA A 36 13.40 -49.22 13.24
C ALA A 36 14.17 -48.03 13.83
N LYS A 37 14.75 -48.19 15.03
CA LYS A 37 15.74 -47.25 15.54
C LYS A 37 16.95 -47.34 14.62
N ILE A 38 17.19 -46.28 13.86
CA ILE A 38 18.44 -46.10 13.13
C ILE A 38 19.56 -46.05 14.18
N SER A 39 20.29 -47.15 14.35
CA SER A 39 21.53 -47.18 15.12
C SER A 39 22.62 -46.58 14.25
N CYS A 40 23.24 -45.48 14.69
CA CYS A 40 24.47 -44.99 14.09
C CYS A 40 25.50 -46.13 14.08
N ILE A 41 25.79 -46.70 12.92
CA ILE A 41 26.92 -47.62 12.75
C ILE A 41 28.15 -46.71 12.80
N GLY A 42 28.72 -46.53 13.99
CA GLY A 42 29.93 -45.73 14.23
C GLY A 42 31.18 -46.44 13.71
N TRP A 43 31.22 -46.78 12.43
CA TRP A 43 32.44 -47.27 11.79
C TRP A 43 33.13 -46.10 11.08
N ASP A 44 34.04 -45.46 11.82
CA ASP A 44 34.98 -44.46 11.31
C ASP A 44 36.38 -44.83 11.84
N PRO A 45 37.06 -45.83 11.21
CA PRO A 45 38.32 -46.38 11.72
C PRO A 45 39.50 -45.40 11.61
N GLU A 46 39.38 -44.38 10.77
CA GLU A 46 40.41 -43.36 10.51
C GLU A 46 40.08 -42.00 11.16
N GLY A 47 38.95 -41.90 11.86
CA GLY A 47 38.53 -40.67 12.56
C GLY A 47 38.29 -39.46 11.64
N ILE A 48 38.01 -39.70 10.36
CA ILE A 48 37.95 -38.66 9.32
C ILE A 48 36.66 -37.82 9.46
N LEU A 49 35.58 -38.40 9.98
CA LEU A 49 34.24 -37.80 9.94
C LEU A 49 33.88 -36.96 11.17
N GLY A 50 34.72 -36.98 12.22
CA GLY A 50 34.52 -36.19 13.44
C GLY A 50 33.23 -36.53 14.19
N ALA A 51 32.98 -35.84 15.31
CA ALA A 51 31.74 -36.03 16.05
C ALA A 51 30.52 -35.53 15.23
N PRO A 52 29.40 -36.27 15.19
CA PRO A 52 28.20 -35.84 14.48
C PRO A 52 27.76 -34.45 14.96
N THR A 53 27.90 -33.44 14.10
CA THR A 53 27.40 -32.10 14.39
C THR A 53 25.91 -32.04 14.08
N GLY A 54 25.09 -31.78 15.10
CA GLY A 54 23.64 -31.61 14.94
C GLY A 54 23.24 -30.28 14.31
N GLY A 55 21.95 -30.13 14.01
CA GLY A 55 21.35 -28.85 13.64
C GLY A 55 21.54 -28.40 12.19
N HIS A 56 22.16 -29.20 11.31
CA HIS A 56 22.29 -28.86 9.88
C HIS A 56 20.93 -28.71 9.18
N ILE A 57 19.96 -29.58 9.51
CA ILE A 57 18.60 -29.49 8.96
C ILE A 57 17.92 -28.20 9.43
N ALA A 58 17.99 -27.88 10.73
CA ALA A 58 17.41 -26.66 11.27
C ALA A 58 18.04 -25.38 10.67
N ARG A 59 19.36 -25.38 10.43
CA ARG A 59 20.05 -24.27 9.74
C ARG A 59 19.61 -24.11 8.29
N LEU A 60 19.43 -25.22 7.55
CA LEU A 60 18.96 -25.20 6.17
C LEU A 60 17.49 -24.77 6.08
N GLU A 61 16.63 -25.24 6.98
CA GLU A 61 15.23 -24.83 7.05
C GLU A 61 15.09 -23.35 7.41
N PHE A 62 15.89 -22.87 8.35
CA PHE A 62 15.94 -21.44 8.71
C PHE A 62 16.39 -20.58 7.52
N ARG A 63 17.45 -20.99 6.83
CA ARG A 63 17.92 -20.30 5.62
C ARG A 63 16.85 -20.29 4.52
N ARG A 64 16.21 -21.42 4.25
CA ARG A 64 15.13 -21.52 3.24
C ARG A 64 13.95 -20.62 3.57
N ARG A 65 13.57 -20.51 4.85
CA ARG A 65 12.52 -19.57 5.28
C ARG A 65 12.92 -18.12 5.03
N LEU A 66 14.17 -17.75 5.35
CA LEU A 66 14.68 -16.41 5.06
C LEU A 66 14.71 -16.10 3.56
N GLU A 67 15.12 -17.06 2.74
CA GLU A 67 15.11 -16.95 1.26
C GLU A 67 13.66 -16.85 0.72
N SER A 68 12.74 -17.67 1.23
CA SER A 68 11.33 -17.59 0.84
C SER A 68 10.69 -16.26 1.26
N ASP A 69 11.07 -15.74 2.43
CA ASP A 69 10.63 -14.43 2.92
C ASP A 69 11.23 -13.29 2.07
N SER A 70 12.49 -13.40 1.63
CA SER A 70 13.11 -12.41 0.72
C SER A 70 12.45 -12.45 -0.65
N ASP A 71 12.23 -13.63 -1.22
CA ASP A 71 11.60 -13.79 -2.53
C ASP A 71 10.16 -13.27 -2.51
N ALA A 72 9.43 -13.52 -1.40
CA ALA A 72 8.08 -13.00 -1.20
C ALA A 72 8.06 -11.46 -1.08
N ARG A 73 9.03 -10.88 -0.36
CA ARG A 73 9.20 -9.41 -0.27
C ARG A 73 9.51 -8.81 -1.63
N GLU A 74 10.45 -9.39 -2.38
CA GLU A 74 10.82 -8.92 -3.72
C GLU A 74 9.67 -9.05 -4.72
N ALA A 75 8.87 -10.13 -4.65
CA ALA A 75 7.69 -10.30 -5.49
C ALA A 75 6.62 -9.23 -5.16
N PHE A 76 6.39 -8.97 -3.88
CA PHE A 76 5.48 -7.92 -3.44
C PHE A 76 5.95 -6.54 -3.88
N GLU A 77 7.23 -6.22 -3.70
CA GLU A 77 7.81 -4.94 -4.14
C GLU A 77 7.71 -4.75 -5.65
N ARG A 78 7.92 -5.82 -6.44
CA ARG A 78 7.71 -5.79 -7.89
C ARG A 78 6.27 -5.49 -8.25
N GLN A 79 5.30 -6.17 -7.63
CA GLN A 79 3.88 -5.90 -7.86
C GLN A 79 3.51 -4.45 -7.51
N VAL A 80 4.01 -3.92 -6.40
CA VAL A 80 3.78 -2.52 -6.00
C VAL A 80 4.39 -1.56 -7.02
N ARG A 81 5.55 -1.88 -7.58
CA ARG A 81 6.21 -1.05 -8.60
C ARG A 81 5.44 -1.06 -9.92
N GLU A 82 5.05 -2.25 -10.39
CA GLU A 82 4.24 -2.41 -11.61
C GLU A 82 2.88 -1.70 -11.49
N GLU A 83 2.20 -1.82 -10.35
CA GLU A 83 0.97 -1.09 -10.05
C GLU A 83 1.15 0.44 -10.09
N LYS A 84 2.25 0.93 -9.50
CA LYS A 84 2.59 2.36 -9.51
C LYS A 84 2.90 2.85 -10.93
N GLU A 85 3.61 2.07 -11.72
CA GLU A 85 3.93 2.39 -13.12
C GLU A 85 2.70 2.36 -14.01
N ARG A 86 1.83 1.34 -13.85
CA ARG A 86 0.55 1.26 -14.53
C ARG A 86 -0.29 2.51 -14.28
N ARG A 87 -0.48 2.88 -13.01
CA ARG A 87 -1.23 4.11 -12.65
C ARG A 87 -0.57 5.38 -13.19
N ARG A 88 0.76 5.45 -13.18
CA ARG A 88 1.47 6.55 -13.83
C ARG A 88 1.15 6.63 -15.32
N SER A 89 1.16 5.51 -16.03
CA SER A 89 0.83 5.47 -17.46
C SER A 89 -0.62 5.87 -17.75
N GLU A 90 -1.57 5.46 -16.90
CA GLU A 90 -2.98 5.85 -17.00
C GLU A 90 -3.16 7.37 -16.82
N ARG A 91 -2.42 7.99 -15.88
CA ARG A 91 -2.41 9.45 -15.69
C ARG A 91 -1.82 10.22 -16.87
N GLU A 92 -0.73 9.71 -17.44
CA GLU A 92 -0.08 10.33 -18.59
C GLU A 92 -0.94 10.24 -19.85
N ALA A 93 -1.73 9.16 -19.98
CA ALA A 93 -2.67 8.98 -21.08
C ALA A 93 -3.91 9.89 -20.97
N ARG A 94 -4.27 10.34 -19.77
CA ARG A 94 -5.42 11.24 -19.56
C ARG A 94 -5.16 12.63 -20.14
N VAL A 95 -6.05 13.06 -21.03
CA VAL A 95 -6.01 14.38 -21.66
C VAL A 95 -6.71 15.39 -20.76
N ILE A 96 -6.02 16.48 -20.43
CA ILE A 96 -6.57 17.58 -19.64
C ILE A 96 -7.48 18.42 -20.54
N PRO A 97 -8.77 18.62 -20.19
CA PRO A 97 -9.65 19.49 -20.95
C PRO A 97 -9.30 20.97 -20.77
N ASP A 98 -9.46 21.78 -21.82
CA ASP A 98 -9.18 23.23 -21.76
C ASP A 98 -10.33 24.06 -21.19
N THR A 99 -11.56 23.53 -21.19
CA THR A 99 -12.76 24.22 -20.70
C THR A 99 -13.06 23.92 -19.23
N ASP A 100 -13.61 24.89 -18.50
CA ASP A 100 -13.98 24.71 -17.08
C ASP A 100 -15.04 23.62 -16.88
N ALA A 101 -16.06 23.54 -17.74
CA ALA A 101 -17.07 22.47 -17.69
C ALA A 101 -16.45 21.08 -17.95
N GLY A 102 -15.53 20.98 -18.91
CA GLY A 102 -14.78 19.75 -19.15
C GLY A 102 -13.89 19.36 -17.96
N LEU A 103 -13.36 20.35 -17.24
CA LEU A 103 -12.57 20.12 -16.03
C LEU A 103 -13.42 19.59 -14.87
N VAL A 104 -14.68 20.03 -14.76
CA VAL A 104 -15.64 19.47 -13.81
C VAL A 104 -15.89 18.00 -14.09
N GLU A 105 -16.22 17.63 -15.34
CA GLU A 105 -16.42 16.20 -15.69
C GLU A 105 -15.14 15.38 -15.45
N PHE A 106 -13.98 15.94 -15.79
CA PHE A 106 -12.71 15.28 -15.55
C PHE A 106 -12.51 14.91 -14.08
N PHE A 107 -12.85 15.80 -13.14
CA PHE A 107 -12.72 15.52 -11.71
C PHE A 107 -13.79 14.58 -11.18
N LEU A 108 -15.00 14.59 -11.74
CA LEU A 108 -16.05 13.63 -11.39
C LEU A 108 -15.70 12.21 -11.84
N ASP A 109 -15.04 12.07 -12.98
CA ASP A 109 -14.52 10.80 -13.50
C ASP A 109 -13.18 10.37 -12.85
N THR A 110 -12.62 11.20 -11.97
CA THR A 110 -11.33 10.92 -11.32
C THR A 110 -11.52 10.04 -10.08
N GLU A 111 -10.72 8.99 -9.97
CA GLU A 111 -10.74 8.13 -8.78
C GLU A 111 -10.26 8.90 -7.55
N ALA A 112 -10.87 8.62 -6.39
CA ALA A 112 -10.54 9.27 -5.12
C ALA A 112 -9.05 9.15 -4.71
N ARG A 113 -8.32 8.15 -5.22
CA ARG A 113 -6.88 7.97 -4.96
C ARG A 113 -5.98 8.82 -5.84
N GLU A 114 -6.46 9.23 -7.01
CA GLU A 114 -5.70 10.02 -7.98
C GLU A 114 -6.07 11.50 -7.90
N ILE A 115 -7.18 11.84 -7.23
CA ILE A 115 -7.65 13.23 -7.12
C ILE A 115 -6.59 14.15 -6.52
N GLU A 116 -5.84 13.70 -5.51
CA GLU A 116 -4.75 14.50 -4.90
C GLU A 116 -3.65 14.85 -5.92
N VAL A 117 -3.32 13.90 -6.79
CA VAL A 117 -2.29 14.07 -7.82
C VAL A 117 -2.78 15.02 -8.90
N GLU A 118 -4.03 14.86 -9.34
CA GLU A 118 -4.62 15.74 -10.34
C GLU A 118 -4.84 17.16 -9.79
N ILE A 119 -5.19 17.32 -8.51
CA ILE A 119 -5.23 18.63 -7.83
C ILE A 119 -3.86 19.29 -7.87
N GLY A 120 -2.79 18.56 -7.56
CA GLY A 120 -1.42 19.09 -7.65
C GLY A 120 -1.03 19.50 -9.06
N ARG A 121 -1.38 18.69 -10.06
CA ARG A 121 -1.11 18.95 -11.49
C ARG A 121 -1.87 20.18 -12.01
N LEU A 122 -3.13 20.34 -11.59
CA LEU A 122 -4.04 21.37 -12.07
C LEU A 122 -4.18 22.56 -11.13
N ARG A 123 -3.36 22.63 -10.07
CA ARG A 123 -3.37 23.70 -9.07
C ARG A 123 -3.43 25.11 -9.66
N PRO A 124 -2.68 25.47 -10.73
CA PRO A 124 -2.75 26.80 -11.33
C PRO A 124 -4.12 27.14 -11.93
N ARG A 125 -4.88 26.12 -12.34
CA ARG A 125 -6.22 26.26 -12.93
C ARG A 125 -7.33 26.19 -11.89
N LEU A 126 -7.09 25.52 -10.76
CA LEU A 126 -7.99 25.47 -9.60
C LEU A 126 -7.95 26.79 -8.81
N ASN A 127 -8.45 27.85 -9.44
CA ASN A 127 -8.50 29.21 -8.89
C ASN A 127 -9.93 29.60 -8.50
N GLU A 128 -10.09 30.78 -7.92
CA GLU A 128 -11.39 31.29 -7.49
C GLU A 128 -12.41 31.36 -8.64
N ALA A 129 -11.97 31.64 -9.87
CA ALA A 129 -12.85 31.69 -11.04
C ALA A 129 -13.46 30.31 -11.34
N PHE A 130 -12.68 29.24 -11.24
CA PHE A 130 -13.17 27.87 -11.39
C PHE A 130 -14.17 27.48 -10.29
N PHE A 131 -13.87 27.78 -9.02
CA PHE A 131 -14.82 27.50 -7.93
C PHE A 131 -16.09 28.34 -8.01
N ASN A 132 -16.00 29.56 -8.55
CA ASN A 132 -17.17 30.38 -8.87
C ASN A 132 -18.01 29.78 -10.00
N HIS A 133 -17.38 29.14 -10.99
CA HIS A 133 -18.09 28.40 -12.04
C HIS A 133 -18.88 27.23 -11.44
N ILE A 134 -18.25 26.37 -10.63
CA ILE A 134 -18.93 25.27 -9.93
C ILE A 134 -20.08 25.79 -9.06
N SER A 135 -19.86 26.86 -8.30
CA SER A 135 -20.89 27.45 -7.44
C SER A 135 -22.10 27.96 -8.23
N ARG A 136 -21.88 28.48 -9.45
CA ARG A 136 -22.97 28.89 -10.34
C ARG A 136 -23.75 27.70 -10.88
N GLU A 137 -23.09 26.61 -11.26
CA GLU A 137 -23.77 25.40 -11.73
C GLU A 137 -24.62 24.77 -10.61
N ILE A 138 -24.04 24.65 -9.41
CA ILE A 138 -24.75 24.22 -8.20
C ILE A 138 -25.98 25.13 -7.95
N ALA A 139 -25.81 26.44 -8.04
CA ALA A 139 -26.93 27.38 -7.87
C ALA A 139 -28.01 27.20 -8.95
N GLN A 140 -27.63 27.05 -10.22
CA GLN A 140 -28.56 26.82 -11.32
C GLN A 140 -29.41 25.57 -11.08
N ILE A 141 -28.80 24.48 -10.62
CA ILE A 141 -29.52 23.24 -10.30
C ILE A 141 -30.43 23.45 -9.07
N LYS A 142 -29.94 24.10 -8.01
CA LYS A 142 -30.73 24.37 -6.78
C LYS A 142 -31.98 25.22 -7.04
N PHE A 143 -31.87 26.21 -7.92
CA PHE A 143 -32.95 27.14 -8.26
C PHE A 143 -33.77 26.73 -9.49
N ALA A 144 -33.47 25.58 -10.10
CA ALA A 144 -34.27 25.05 -11.19
C ALA A 144 -35.71 24.75 -10.72
N VAL A 145 -36.69 25.19 -11.51
CA VAL A 145 -38.12 25.04 -11.20
C VAL A 145 -38.57 23.58 -11.24
N THR A 146 -37.91 22.76 -12.06
CA THR A 146 -38.15 21.31 -12.17
C THR A 146 -36.98 20.56 -11.56
N ARG A 147 -37.22 19.86 -10.45
CA ARG A 147 -36.25 18.95 -9.83
C ARG A 147 -36.56 17.53 -10.24
N THR A 148 -35.67 16.94 -11.04
CA THR A 148 -35.68 15.50 -11.35
C THR A 148 -34.65 14.81 -10.47
N ALA A 149 -34.82 13.50 -10.24
CA ALA A 149 -33.87 12.71 -9.46
C ALA A 149 -32.43 12.82 -10.02
N GLU A 150 -32.29 12.79 -11.35
CA GLU A 150 -30.99 12.95 -12.03
C GLU A 150 -30.30 14.29 -11.73
N LEU A 151 -31.07 15.38 -11.60
CA LEU A 151 -30.52 16.69 -11.24
C LEU A 151 -30.12 16.75 -9.76
N GLU A 152 -30.85 16.05 -8.89
CA GLU A 152 -30.52 15.94 -7.46
C GLU A 152 -29.26 15.11 -7.23
N ASP A 153 -29.10 13.99 -7.95
CA ASP A 153 -27.90 13.17 -7.91
C ASP A 153 -26.68 13.96 -8.40
N ARG A 154 -26.81 14.67 -9.53
CA ARG A 154 -25.74 15.53 -10.05
C ARG A 154 -25.39 16.67 -9.10
N LEU A 155 -26.38 17.22 -8.39
CA LEU A 155 -26.13 18.24 -7.38
C LEU A 155 -25.24 17.71 -6.25
N ILE A 156 -25.52 16.50 -5.76
CA ILE A 156 -24.75 15.85 -4.70
C ILE A 156 -23.31 15.60 -5.15
N GLU A 157 -23.12 15.11 -6.38
CA GLU A 157 -21.79 14.91 -6.96
C GLU A 157 -20.99 16.20 -7.03
N LEU A 158 -21.59 17.29 -7.53
CA LEU A 158 -20.92 18.59 -7.63
C LEU A 158 -20.57 19.19 -6.27
N GLU A 159 -21.45 19.07 -5.27
CA GLU A 159 -21.19 19.54 -3.91
C GLU A 159 -20.07 18.74 -3.24
N ALA A 160 -20.09 17.41 -3.38
CA ALA A 160 -19.05 16.54 -2.86
C ALA A 160 -17.70 16.84 -3.51
N MET A 161 -17.66 16.97 -4.84
CA MET A 161 -16.47 17.34 -5.59
C MET A 161 -15.95 18.72 -5.18
N GLN A 162 -16.81 19.73 -5.08
CA GLN A 162 -16.40 21.08 -4.67
C GLN A 162 -15.69 21.05 -3.31
N LYS A 163 -16.26 20.31 -2.34
CA LYS A 163 -15.67 20.17 -1.01
C LYS A 163 -14.30 19.49 -1.05
N VAL A 164 -14.19 18.36 -1.75
CA VAL A 164 -12.93 17.61 -1.86
C VAL A 164 -11.84 18.44 -2.54
N LEU A 165 -12.19 19.18 -3.60
CA LEU A 165 -11.24 20.04 -4.31
C LEU A 165 -10.77 21.21 -3.44
N LEU A 166 -11.66 21.83 -2.65
CA LEU A 166 -11.27 22.89 -1.72
C LEU A 166 -10.31 22.38 -0.64
N GLU A 167 -10.67 21.28 0.03
CA GLU A 167 -9.82 20.66 1.06
C GLU A 167 -8.47 20.21 0.49
N GLY A 168 -8.48 19.62 -0.70
CA GLY A 168 -7.26 19.17 -1.38
C GLY A 168 -6.35 20.32 -1.83
N VAL A 169 -6.92 21.42 -2.32
CA VAL A 169 -6.14 22.64 -2.66
C VAL A 169 -5.50 23.24 -1.42
N GLU A 170 -6.24 23.35 -0.32
CA GLU A 170 -5.69 23.85 0.95
C GLU A 170 -4.58 22.93 1.49
N ALA A 171 -4.76 21.62 1.42
CA ALA A 171 -3.77 20.65 1.83
C ALA A 171 -2.51 20.74 0.96
N TYR A 172 -2.68 20.88 -0.36
CA TYR A 172 -1.58 21.07 -1.30
C TYR A 172 -0.78 22.34 -1.00
N ASP A 173 -1.46 23.47 -0.79
CA ASP A 173 -0.81 24.75 -0.49
C ASP A 173 -0.04 24.71 0.84
N LYS A 174 -0.60 24.06 1.87
CA LYS A 174 0.09 23.81 3.15
C LYS A 174 1.34 22.97 2.94
N LEU A 175 1.22 21.85 2.21
CA LEU A 175 2.35 20.98 1.90
C LEU A 175 3.43 21.71 1.10
N GLN A 176 3.05 22.53 0.12
CA GLN A 176 3.99 23.34 -0.66
C GLN A 176 4.77 24.31 0.24
N ASN A 177 4.09 25.03 1.13
CA ASN A 177 4.73 25.94 2.08
C ASN A 177 5.66 25.18 3.04
N ASP A 178 5.24 24.02 3.53
CA ASP A 178 6.06 23.17 4.39
C ASP A 178 7.32 22.67 3.69
N LEU A 179 7.24 22.32 2.40
CA LEU A 179 8.40 21.91 1.61
C LEU A 179 9.36 23.08 1.34
N VAL A 180 8.84 24.26 1.00
CA VAL A 180 9.67 25.46 0.78
C VAL A 180 10.42 25.84 2.06
N THR A 181 9.72 25.90 3.18
CA THR A 181 10.34 26.21 4.48
C THR A 181 11.30 25.10 4.93
N ALA A 182 10.98 23.83 4.72
CA ALA A 182 11.88 22.71 4.99
C ALA A 182 13.17 22.79 4.17
N LYS A 183 13.09 23.19 2.89
CA LYS A 183 14.28 23.42 2.06
C LYS A 183 15.16 24.53 2.62
N GLU A 184 14.58 25.67 3.01
CA GLU A 184 15.32 26.80 3.61
C GLU A 184 16.02 26.39 4.91
N ARG A 185 15.31 25.68 5.77
CA ARG A 185 15.83 25.12 7.03
C ARG A 185 16.95 24.11 6.79
N LEU A 186 16.80 23.21 5.82
CA LEU A 186 17.85 22.27 5.45
C LEU A 186 19.08 22.98 4.91
N MET A 187 18.92 23.99 4.04
CA MET A 187 20.04 24.81 3.56
C MET A 187 20.78 25.48 4.73
N LYS A 188 20.05 26.05 5.71
CA LYS A 188 20.65 26.63 6.92
C LYS A 188 21.52 25.61 7.68
N ILE A 189 21.04 24.37 7.84
CA ILE A 189 21.78 23.29 8.50
C ILE A 189 23.04 22.93 7.72
N LEU A 190 22.92 22.71 6.40
CA LEU A 190 24.04 22.25 5.58
C LEU A 190 25.13 23.32 5.39
N GLN A 191 24.75 24.61 5.38
CA GLN A 191 25.68 25.73 5.24
C GLN A 191 26.28 26.21 6.56
N SER A 192 25.72 25.82 7.70
CA SER A 192 26.23 26.22 9.02
C SER A 192 27.64 25.69 9.29
N SER A 193 28.51 26.54 9.85
CA SER A 193 29.81 26.13 10.38
C SER A 193 29.64 25.20 11.59
N ASP A 194 28.75 25.58 12.51
CA ASP A 194 28.49 24.90 13.78
C ASP A 194 27.13 24.22 13.81
N LYS A 195 27.02 23.12 13.07
CA LYS A 195 25.78 22.35 12.90
C LYS A 195 25.08 21.97 14.20
N LYS A 196 25.84 21.62 15.25
CA LYS A 196 25.27 21.24 16.54
C LYS A 196 24.55 22.41 17.19
N ALA A 197 25.14 23.60 17.16
CA ALA A 197 24.53 24.81 17.71
C ALA A 197 23.30 25.21 16.88
N THR A 198 23.40 25.15 15.55
CA THR A 198 22.27 25.44 14.65
C THR A 198 21.12 24.45 14.85
N LEU A 199 21.39 23.15 15.02
CA LEU A 199 20.35 22.16 15.31
C LEU A 199 19.67 22.44 16.64
N LEU A 200 20.41 22.78 17.70
CA LEU A 200 19.82 23.13 18.99
C LEU A 200 18.94 24.39 18.90
N GLU A 201 19.41 25.45 18.21
CA GLU A 201 18.61 26.66 17.95
C GLU A 201 17.31 26.33 17.22
N MET A 202 17.36 25.44 16.22
CA MET A 202 16.19 25.03 15.45
C MET A 202 15.23 24.13 16.24
N VAL A 203 15.75 23.31 17.17
CA VAL A 203 14.93 22.53 18.10
C VAL A 203 14.19 23.45 19.06
N GLU A 204 14.87 24.45 19.63
CA GLU A 204 14.26 25.43 20.53
C GLU A 204 13.10 26.19 19.87
N ARG A 205 13.19 26.41 18.54
CA ARG A 205 12.15 27.08 17.75
C ARG A 205 11.10 26.13 17.16
N ASN A 206 11.16 24.83 17.45
CA ASN A 206 10.31 23.79 16.84
C ASN A 206 10.35 23.81 15.29
N GLU A 207 11.51 24.11 14.71
CA GLU A 207 11.71 24.20 13.26
C GLU A 207 12.04 22.84 12.63
N LEU A 208 12.41 21.83 13.43
CA LEU A 208 12.66 20.48 12.93
C LEU A 208 11.34 19.72 12.74
N ASN A 209 11.06 19.33 11.50
CA ASN A 209 9.86 18.59 11.13
C ASN A 209 10.19 17.38 10.24
N ILE A 210 9.20 16.51 10.04
CA ILE A 210 9.31 15.33 9.18
C ILE A 210 9.65 15.72 7.74
N SER A 211 9.14 16.85 7.25
CA SER A 211 9.40 17.34 5.89
C SER A 211 10.89 17.61 5.60
N ILE A 212 11.68 18.03 6.60
CA ILE A 212 13.14 18.16 6.44
C ILE A 212 13.79 16.78 6.26
N LEU A 213 13.34 15.77 7.02
CA LEU A 213 13.86 14.42 6.90
C LEU A 213 13.52 13.79 5.55
N THR A 214 12.29 13.94 5.07
CA THR A 214 11.89 13.38 3.78
C THR A 214 12.70 13.98 2.63
N LEU A 215 12.90 15.30 2.62
CA LEU A 215 13.77 15.97 1.64
C LEU A 215 15.23 15.51 1.74
N LEU A 216 15.75 15.32 2.95
CA LEU A 216 17.11 14.83 3.15
C LEU A 216 17.26 13.37 2.65
N ASP A 217 16.25 12.53 2.87
CA ASP A 217 16.24 11.13 2.44
C ASP A 217 16.20 11.02 0.92
N GLU A 218 15.40 11.86 0.25
CA GLU A 218 15.37 11.94 -1.21
C GLU A 218 16.71 12.41 -1.79
N ASN A 219 17.34 13.42 -1.18
CA ASN A 219 18.67 13.88 -1.58
C ASN A 219 19.75 12.80 -1.40
N ILE A 220 19.70 12.04 -0.30
CA ILE A 220 20.60 10.90 -0.07
C ILE A 220 20.39 9.83 -1.15
N ALA A 221 19.14 9.47 -1.47
CA ALA A 221 18.84 8.49 -2.51
C ALA A 221 19.33 8.93 -3.91
N SER A 222 19.14 10.21 -4.24
CA SER A 222 19.64 10.81 -5.49
C SER A 222 21.17 10.81 -5.56
N ALA A 223 21.84 11.17 -4.46
CA ALA A 223 23.30 11.14 -4.36
C ALA A 223 23.88 9.73 -4.45
N LYS A 224 23.20 8.72 -3.86
CA LYS A 224 23.56 7.29 -4.01
C LYS A 224 23.46 6.84 -5.47
N THR A 225 22.40 7.23 -6.16
CA THR A 225 22.23 6.92 -7.59
C THR A 225 23.29 7.59 -8.45
N SER A 226 23.82 8.73 -7.99
CA SER A 226 24.88 9.51 -8.66
C SER A 226 26.31 9.16 -8.21
N ASN A 227 26.49 8.13 -7.38
CA ASN A 227 27.79 7.68 -6.82
C ASN A 227 28.58 8.78 -6.08
N GLN A 228 27.90 9.67 -5.36
CA GLN A 228 28.54 10.73 -4.56
C GLN A 228 28.71 10.31 -3.10
N ASP A 229 29.61 9.36 -2.84
CA ASP A 229 29.74 8.70 -1.53
C ASP A 229 30.08 9.65 -0.37
N GLU A 230 30.91 10.67 -0.61
CA GLU A 230 31.26 11.68 0.41
C GLU A 230 30.04 12.52 0.82
N ALA A 231 29.22 12.93 -0.15
CA ALA A 231 28.00 13.69 0.09
C ALA A 231 26.96 12.83 0.81
N VAL A 232 26.84 11.56 0.44
CA VAL A 232 25.97 10.58 1.12
C VAL A 232 26.37 10.43 2.58
N ALA A 233 27.64 10.15 2.88
CA ALA A 233 28.12 10.00 4.25
C ALA A 233 27.90 11.26 5.09
N PHE A 234 28.11 12.44 4.49
CA PHE A 234 27.84 13.72 5.14
C PHE A 234 26.36 13.90 5.47
N MET A 235 25.47 13.66 4.51
CA MET A 235 24.02 13.82 4.70
C MET A 235 23.45 12.79 5.67
N GLU A 236 23.92 11.54 5.65
CA GLU A 236 23.52 10.50 6.62
C GLU A 236 23.92 10.88 8.06
N ASN A 237 25.09 11.50 8.25
CA ASN A 237 25.49 12.03 9.55
C ASN A 237 24.56 13.15 10.04
N VAL A 238 24.19 14.08 9.16
CA VAL A 238 23.22 15.15 9.48
C VAL A 238 21.85 14.55 9.81
N ARG A 239 21.36 13.61 8.99
CA ARG A 239 20.11 12.88 9.21
C ARG A 239 20.07 12.23 10.59
N SER A 240 21.13 11.50 10.96
CA SER A 240 21.23 10.84 12.27
C SER A 240 21.18 11.81 13.45
N SER A 241 21.59 13.07 13.24
CA SER A 241 21.53 14.13 14.24
C SER A 241 20.14 14.73 14.34
N ILE A 242 19.47 14.98 13.21
CA ILE A 242 18.09 15.52 13.17
C ILE A 242 17.10 14.54 13.79
N VAL A 243 17.19 13.25 13.45
CA VAL A 243 16.28 12.19 13.95
C VAL A 243 16.24 12.12 15.48
N LYS A 244 17.32 12.47 16.18
CA LYS A 244 17.37 12.46 17.66
C LYS A 244 16.45 13.48 18.31
N TYR A 245 16.08 14.53 17.57
CA TYR A 245 15.30 15.65 18.10
C TYR A 245 13.87 15.68 17.56
N ILE A 246 13.55 14.86 16.56
CA ILE A 246 12.17 14.68 16.09
C ILE A 246 11.54 13.57 16.93
N THR A 247 10.66 13.95 17.83
CA THR A 247 9.82 13.02 18.59
C THR A 247 8.64 12.58 17.72
N VAL A 248 8.48 11.26 17.55
CA VAL A 248 7.28 10.64 16.95
C VAL A 248 6.12 10.72 17.92
#